data_AF-A0A7W1N0J7-F1
#
_entry.id   AF-A0A7W1N0J7-F1
#
_cell.length_a   1.000
_cell.length_b   1.000
_cell.length_c   1.000
_cell.angle_alpha   90.00
_cell.angle_beta   90.00
_cell.angle_gamma   90.00
#
_symmetry.space_group_name_H-M   'P 1'
#
loop_
_entity.id
_entity.type
_entity.pdbx_description
1 polymer ?
#
loop_
_entity_poly.entity_id
_entity_poly.type
_entity_poly.pdbx_seq_one_letter_code
_entity_poly.pdbx_strand_id
1 'polypeptide(L)' 'MAVAAKKLDVEVGDLVEIEGRRYDVVSNNAGGVRLEPAITKTVAELRAERGGRALTAEEFDELFGDLPRDGEG' A
#
# COMPACT_ATOMS: atom_id res chain seq x y z
N MET A 1 -25.97 -8.06 -21.75
CA MET A 1 -24.91 -7.10 -22.14
C MET A 1 -23.60 -7.87 -22.20
N ALA A 2 -22.91 -7.87 -23.34
CA ALA A 2 -21.60 -8.52 -23.47
C ALA A 2 -20.52 -7.50 -23.12
N VAL A 3 -19.76 -7.73 -22.05
CA VAL A 3 -18.62 -6.89 -21.69
C VAL A 3 -17.47 -7.28 -22.61
N ALA A 4 -17.17 -6.44 -23.60
CA ALA A 4 -16.00 -6.64 -24.45
C ALA A 4 -14.75 -6.36 -23.61
N ALA A 5 -13.96 -7.39 -23.33
CA ALA A 5 -12.69 -7.25 -22.64
C ALA A 5 -11.74 -6.41 -23.51
N LYS A 6 -11.50 -5.16 -23.12
CA LYS A 6 -10.49 -4.31 -23.75
C LYS A 6 -9.12 -4.88 -23.32
N LYS A 7 -8.32 -5.34 -24.28
CA LYS A 7 -6.92 -5.68 -24.01
C LYS A 7 -6.22 -4.39 -23.57
N LEU A 8 -5.88 -4.32 -22.28
CA LEU A 8 -4.94 -3.34 -21.77
C LEU A 8 -3.54 -3.86 -22.06
N ASP A 9 -2.73 -3.02 -22.70
CA ASP A 9 -1.29 -3.23 -22.85
C ASP A 9 -0.66 -2.79 -21.52
N VAL A 10 -0.47 -3.75 -20.62
CA VAL A 10 0.02 -3.52 -19.25
C VAL A 10 1.04 -4.60 -18.90
N GLU A 11 2.11 -4.19 -18.25
CA GLU A 11 3.22 -5.03 -17.84
C GLU A 11 3.21 -5.25 -16.32
N VAL A 12 3.88 -6.31 -15.87
CA VAL A 12 4.05 -6.56 -14.43
C VAL A 12 4.87 -5.42 -13.82
N GLY A 13 4.32 -4.80 -12.76
CA GLY A 13 4.88 -3.60 -12.14
C GLY A 13 4.14 -2.31 -12.52
N ASP A 14 3.24 -2.35 -13.50
CA ASP A 14 2.39 -1.20 -13.83
C ASP A 14 1.32 -0.95 -12.76
N LEU A 15 0.92 0.31 -12.66
CA LEU A 15 -0.20 0.77 -11.85
C LEU A 15 -1.35 1.19 -12.75
N VAL A 16 -2.53 0.59 -12.57
CA VAL A 16 -3.73 0.93 -13.34
C VAL A 16 -4.82 1.50 -12.45
N GLU A 17 -5.60 2.46 -12.97
CA GLU A 17 -6.76 3.02 -12.29
C GLU A 17 -8.05 2.53 -12.97
N ILE A 18 -8.92 1.89 -12.18
CA ILE A 18 -10.21 1.36 -12.60
C ILE A 18 -11.28 1.92 -11.66
N GLU A 19 -12.24 2.66 -12.21
CA GLU A 19 -13.33 3.29 -11.43
C GLU A 19 -12.82 4.13 -10.25
N GLY A 20 -11.70 4.84 -10.44
CA GLY A 20 -11.06 5.66 -9.41
C GLY A 20 -10.33 4.88 -8.31
N ARG A 21 -10.15 3.56 -8.48
CA ARG A 21 -9.36 2.70 -7.59
C ARG A 21 -8.10 2.24 -8.29
N ARG A 22 -6.97 2.24 -7.56
CA ARG A 22 -5.66 1.86 -8.08
C ARG A 22 -5.38 0.38 -7.83
N TYR A 23 -4.78 -0.25 -8.83
CA TYR A 23 -4.40 -1.65 -8.80
C TYR A 23 -2.98 -1.82 -9.34
N ASP A 24 -2.19 -2.63 -8.65
CA ASP A 24 -0.89 -3.09 -9.12
C ASP A 24 -1.09 -4.27 -10.07
N VAL A 25 -0.41 -4.24 -11.22
CA VAL A 25 -0.35 -5.35 -12.17
C VAL A 25 0.75 -6.30 -11.70
N VAL A 26 0.38 -7.50 -11.26
CA VAL A 26 1.33 -8.48 -10.74
C VAL A 26 1.24 -9.79 -11.51
N SER A 27 2.33 -10.56 -11.50
CA SER A 27 2.32 -11.91 -12.07
C SER A 27 1.36 -12.81 -11.29
N ASN A 28 0.66 -13.68 -12.01
CA ASN A 28 -0.08 -14.79 -11.42
C ASN A 28 0.76 -16.10 -11.52
N ASN A 29 0.45 -17.08 -10.67
CA ASN A 29 1.16 -18.37 -10.63
C ASN A 29 0.97 -19.23 -11.89
N ALA A 30 0.09 -18.82 -12.82
CA ALA A 30 -0.19 -19.50 -14.08
C ALA A 30 0.49 -18.84 -15.29
N GLY A 31 1.43 -17.89 -15.07
CA GLY A 31 2.18 -17.22 -16.13
C GLY A 31 1.40 -16.12 -16.87
N GLY A 32 0.27 -15.67 -16.32
CA GLY A 32 -0.44 -14.48 -16.76
C GLY A 32 -0.29 -13.33 -15.74
N VAL A 33 -1.10 -12.29 -15.92
CA VAL A 33 -1.17 -11.14 -15.00
C VAL A 33 -2.44 -11.19 -14.15
N ARG A 34 -2.41 -10.57 -12.97
CA ARG A 34 -3.59 -10.27 -12.15
C ARG A 34 -3.47 -8.84 -11.62
N LEU A 35 -4.61 -8.26 -11.28
CA LEU A 35 -4.68 -6.96 -10.61
C LEU A 35 -4.84 -7.18 -9.11
N GLU A 36 -3.96 -6.61 -8.31
CA GLU A 36 -4.12 -6.54 -6.86
C GLU A 36 -4.41 -5.11 -6.43
N PRO A 37 -5.25 -4.90 -5.39
CA PRO A 37 -5.43 -3.56 -4.84
C PRO A 37 -4.07 -2.97 -4.52
N ALA A 38 -3.81 -1.75 -4.99
CA ALA A 38 -2.51 -1.15 -4.80
C ALA A 38 -2.21 -1.03 -3.30
N ILE A 39 -1.21 -1.76 -2.81
CA ILE A 39 -0.83 -1.76 -1.38
C ILE A 39 -0.06 -0.47 -1.04
N THR A 40 0.34 0.29 -2.07
CA THR A 40 0.89 1.64 -1.98
C THR A 40 -0.15 2.66 -1.52
N LYS A 41 -0.77 2.41 -0.36
CA LYS A 41 -1.35 3.47 0.44
C LYS A 41 -0.21 4.30 0.98
N THR A 42 -0.25 5.59 0.70
CA THR A 42 0.64 6.54 1.36
C THR A 42 0.40 6.48 2.87
N VAL A 43 1.42 6.88 3.65
CA VAL A 43 1.27 7.02 5.11
C VAL A 43 0.07 7.92 5.46
N ALA A 44 -0.21 8.93 4.62
CA ALA A 44 -1.37 9.80 4.77
C ALA A 44 -2.70 9.04 4.61
N GLU A 45 -2.82 8.16 3.61
CA GLU A 45 -4.02 7.33 3.39
C GLU A 45 -4.22 6.30 4.51
N LEU A 46 -3.14 5.71 5.01
CA LEU A 46 -3.20 4.80 6.18
C LEU A 46 -3.67 5.55 7.43
N ARG A 47 -3.19 6.78 7.65
CA ARG A 47 -3.63 7.63 8.78
C ARG A 47 -5.10 8.02 8.66
N ALA A 48 -5.56 8.38 7.46
CA ALA A 48 -6.96 8.73 7.21
C ALA A 48 -7.91 7.56 7.48
N GLU A 49 -7.50 6.32 7.18
CA GLU A 49 -8.35 5.13 7.36
C GLU A 49 -8.30 4.57 8.79
N ARG A 50 -7.14 4.56 9.45
CA ARG A 50 -6.97 3.99 10.81
C ARG A 50 -7.09 5.01 11.95
N GLY A 51 -7.18 6.31 11.65
CA GLY A 51 -7.36 7.35 12.67
C GLY A 51 -6.16 7.53 13.61
N GLY A 52 -4.93 7.36 13.10
CA GLY A 52 -3.70 7.51 13.90
C GLY A 52 -2.92 8.77 13.54
N ARG A 53 -2.46 9.52 14.54
CA ARG A 53 -1.43 10.56 14.38
C ARG A 53 -0.04 9.99 14.72
N ALA A 54 1.01 10.56 14.14
CA ALA A 54 2.36 10.29 14.63
C ALA A 54 2.51 10.85 16.05
N LEU A 55 3.22 10.11 16.91
CA LEU A 55 3.65 10.62 18.22
C LEU A 55 4.78 11.63 18.00
N THR A 56 4.87 12.65 18.85
CA THR A 56 6.08 13.45 18.97
C THR A 56 7.20 12.61 19.60
N ALA A 57 8.45 13.08 19.49
CA ALA A 57 9.56 12.42 20.15
C ALA A 57 9.36 12.33 21.68
N GLU A 58 8.82 13.39 22.28
CA GLU A 58 8.52 13.45 23.72
C GLU A 58 7.44 12.44 24.11
N GLU A 59 6.37 12.31 23.32
CA GLU A 59 5.29 11.34 23.58
C GLU A 59 5.74 9.90 23.35
N PHE A 60 6.63 9.69 22.38
CA PHE A 60 7.24 8.39 22.16
C PHE A 60 8.14 8.01 23.34
N ASP A 61 8.97 8.94 23.81
CA ASP A 61 9.86 8.71 24.96
C ASP A 61 9.06 8.53 26.27
N GLU A 62 7.93 9.22 26.46
CA GLU A 62 7.05 8.98 27.61
C GLU A 62 6.44 7.57 27.60
N LEU A 63 6.01 7.09 26.43
CA LEU A 63 5.33 5.79 26.30
C LEU A 63 6.30 4.61 26.19
N PHE A 64 7.49 4.83 25.66
CA PHE A 64 8.43 3.77 25.26
C PHE A 64 9.87 4.01 25.74
N GLY A 65 10.14 5.06 26.52
CA GLY A 65 11.48 5.37 27.03
C GLY A 65 12.07 4.29 27.92
N ASP A 66 11.22 3.48 28.55
CA ASP A 66 11.62 2.34 29.38
C ASP A 66 11.96 1.06 28.57
N LEU A 67 11.72 1.06 27.26
CA LEU A 67 12.08 -0.08 26.42
C LEU A 67 13.60 -0.14 26.22
N PRO A 68 14.22 -1.33 26.31
CA PRO A 68 15.62 -1.49 26.01
C PRO A 68 15.88 -1.05 24.57
N ARG A 69 16.69 0.00 24.39
CA ARG A 69 17.12 0.45 23.06
C ARG A 69 18.27 -0.44 22.61
N ASP A 70 18.10 -1.07 21.46
CA ASP A 70 19.20 -1.77 20.80
C ASP A 70 20.21 -0.68 20.40
N GLY A 71 21.35 -0.64 21.09
CA GLY A 71 22.30 0.47 21.07
C GLY A 71 23.13 0.54 19.80
N GLU A 72 22.52 0.57 18.62
CA GLU A 72 23.19 0.93 17.38
C GLU A 72 23.09 2.45 17.17
N GLY A 73 24.10 3.16 17.67
CA GLY A 73 24.42 4.54 17.31
C GLY A 73 25.42 4.60 16.17
#